data_AF-A0A970LLR7-F1
#
_entry.id   AF-A0A970LLR7-F1
#
_cell.length_a   1.000
_cell.length_b   1.000
_cell.length_c   1.000
_cell.angle_alpha   90.00
_cell.angle_beta   90.00
_cell.angle_gamma   90.00
#
_symmetry.space_group_name_H-M   'P 1'
#
loop_
_entity.id
_entity.type
_entity.pdbx_description
1 polymer ?
#
loop_
_entity_poly.entity_id
_entity_poly.type
_entity_poly.pdbx_seq_one_letter_code
_entity_poly.pdbx_strand_id
1 'polypeptide(L)'
;MLTITPGQLDRIIQTIKSLIIISISLLIVFILLKLLLNFFQKRNASENQQRDLVVEGQVGYVFKYVHPEKPGYVVCETQKGIQFTKAEADIEIEEGTAVVVISCQKDICKIKPLVSRVNPS
;
A
#
# COMPACT_ATOMS: atom_id res chain seq x y z
N MET A 1 0.38 66.26 0.56
CA MET A 1 1.77 65.77 0.66
C MET A 1 1.88 65.03 1.99
N LEU A 2 1.93 63.70 1.98
CA LEU A 2 2.03 62.90 3.21
C LEU A 2 3.48 62.97 3.72
N THR A 3 3.72 63.74 4.78
CA THR A 3 5.00 63.81 5.48
C THR A 3 5.12 62.63 6.44
N ILE A 4 5.73 61.54 5.95
CA ILE A 4 6.11 60.40 6.78
C ILE A 4 7.29 60.86 7.64
N THR A 5 7.08 60.93 8.96
CA THR A 5 8.15 61.23 9.91
C THR A 5 9.06 60.01 10.08
N PRO A 6 10.37 60.17 10.29
CA PRO A 6 11.34 59.06 10.36
C PRO A 6 10.92 57.94 11.34
N GLY A 7 10.33 58.31 12.49
CA GLY A 7 9.85 57.34 13.48
C GLY A 7 8.63 56.51 13.05
N GLN A 8 7.82 56.98 12.09
CA GLN A 8 6.74 56.17 11.50
C GLN A 8 7.30 55.16 10.49
N LEU A 9 8.34 55.54 9.74
CA LEU A 9 9.01 54.65 8.79
C LEU A 9 9.65 53.45 9.52
N ASP A 10 10.33 53.70 10.64
CA ASP A 10 10.94 52.63 11.45
C ASP A 10 9.91 51.64 12.01
N ARG A 11 8.76 52.14 12.49
CA ARG A 11 7.66 51.27 12.95
C ARG A 11 7.08 50.42 11.84
N ILE A 12 6.91 50.98 10.64
CA ILE A 12 6.43 50.23 9.47
C ILE A 12 7.43 49.12 9.11
N ILE A 13 8.72 49.45 9.05
CA ILE A 13 9.79 48.49 8.74
C ILE A 13 9.84 47.36 9.78
N GLN A 14 9.73 47.67 11.07
CA GLN A 14 9.69 46.66 12.13
C GLN A 14 8.46 45.76 12.01
N THR A 15 7.29 46.33 11.72
CA THR A 15 6.04 45.58 11.54
C THR A 15 6.16 44.60 10.36
N ILE A 16 6.73 45.04 9.23
CA ILE A 16 6.97 44.20 8.05
C ILE A 16 7.93 43.06 8.39
N LYS A 17 9.05 43.35 9.06
CA LYS A 17 10.02 42.33 9.49
C LYS A 17 9.38 41.27 10.39
N SER A 18 8.58 41.69 11.36
CA SER A 18 7.85 40.78 12.26
C SER A 18 6.87 39.90 11.47
N LEU A 19 6.13 40.48 10.52
CA LEU A 19 5.16 39.74 9.69
C LEU A 19 5.85 38.65 8.86
N ILE A 20 7.01 38.97 8.27
CA ILE A 20 7.80 38.03 7.48
C ILE A 20 8.28 36.86 8.35
N ILE A 21 8.80 37.14 9.55
CA ILE A 21 9.29 36.11 10.47
C ILE A 21 8.15 35.16 10.88
N ILE A 22 6.98 35.69 11.21
CA ILE A 22 5.80 34.89 11.58
C ILE A 22 5.37 34.01 10.40
N SER A 23 5.32 34.57 9.19
CA SER A 23 4.94 33.84 7.97
C SER A 23 5.90 32.68 7.68
N ILE A 24 7.21 32.93 7.76
CA ILE A 24 8.23 31.88 7.57
C ILE A 24 8.12 30.81 8.65
N SER A 25 7.91 31.20 9.91
CA SER A 25 7.78 30.26 11.02
C SER A 25 6.59 29.33 10.82
N LEU A 26 5.43 29.86 10.40
CA LEU A 26 4.24 29.08 10.09
C LEU A 26 4.47 28.13 8.91
N LEU A 27 5.19 28.57 7.87
CA LEU A 27 5.53 27.73 6.72
C LEU A 27 6.39 26.53 7.15
N ILE A 28 7.39 26.76 7.99
CA ILE A 28 8.28 25.70 8.50
C ILE A 28 7.46 24.69 9.30
N VAL A 29 6.61 25.15 10.22
CA VAL A 29 5.74 24.27 11.03
C VAL A 29 4.81 23.45 10.13
N PHE A 30 4.22 24.07 9.10
CA PHE A 30 3.37 23.38 8.14
C PHE A 30 4.11 22.29 7.36
N ILE A 31 5.33 22.58 6.90
CA ILE A 31 6.16 21.60 6.17
C ILE A 31 6.52 20.43 7.09
N LEU A 32 6.96 20.71 8.33
CA LEU A 32 7.30 19.66 9.30
C LEU A 32 6.10 18.78 9.63
N LEU A 33 4.91 19.37 9.83
CA LEU A 33 3.68 18.64 10.09
C LEU A 33 3.31 17.74 8.90
N LYS A 34 3.41 18.26 7.67
CA LYS A 34 3.14 17.48 6.46
C LYS A 34 4.13 16.32 6.29
N LEU A 35 5.41 16.54 6.62
CA LEU A 35 6.44 15.51 6.57
C LEU A 35 6.17 14.40 7.59
N LEU A 36 5.82 14.76 8.82
CA LEU A 36 5.42 13.83 9.88
C LEU A 36 4.18 13.05 9.49
N LEU A 37 3.12 13.71 9.01
CA LEU A 37 1.90 13.06 8.57
C LEU A 37 2.16 12.06 7.44
N ASN A 38 2.93 12.44 6.42
CA ASN A 38 3.33 11.54 5.34
C ASN A 38 4.15 10.35 5.85
N PHE A 39 5.05 10.57 6.82
CA PHE A 39 5.84 9.50 7.43
C PHE A 39 4.97 8.50 8.19
N PHE A 40 4.03 8.98 9.00
CA PHE A 40 3.09 8.13 9.73
C PHE A 40 2.12 7.42 8.78
N GLN A 41 1.61 8.09 7.75
CA GLN A 41 0.77 7.46 6.74
C GLN A 41 1.51 6.35 5.99
N LYS A 42 2.75 6.59 5.58
CA LYS A 42 3.59 5.57 4.91
C LYS A 42 3.83 4.36 5.81
N ARG A 43 4.10 4.58 7.10
CA ARG A 43 4.32 3.50 8.06
C ARG A 43 3.06 2.67 8.30
N ASN A 44 1.91 3.33 8.45
CA ASN A 44 0.62 2.66 8.63
C ASN A 44 0.15 1.92 7.35
N ALA A 45 0.49 2.43 6.17
CA ALA A 45 0.22 1.74 4.91
C ALA A 45 1.03 0.44 4.79
N SER A 46 2.31 0.46 5.17
CA SER A 46 3.16 -0.75 5.15
C SER A 46 2.71 -1.81 6.18
N GLU A 47 2.19 -1.40 7.33
CA GLU A 47 1.73 -2.34 8.36
C GLU A 47 0.36 -2.97 8.03
N ASN A 48 -0.50 -2.23 7.32
CA ASN A 48 -1.77 -2.77 6.81
C ASN A 48 -1.59 -3.66 5.58
N GLN A 49 -0.54 -3.44 4.78
CA GLN A 49 -0.21 -4.32 3.67
C GLN A 49 0.17 -5.73 4.13
N GLN A 50 0.52 -5.92 5.41
CA GLN A 50 0.90 -7.21 5.97
C GLN A 50 -0.24 -8.00 6.63
N ARG A 51 -1.41 -7.38 6.86
CA ARG A 51 -2.60 -8.05 7.42
C ARG A 51 -3.65 -8.47 6.39
N ASP A 52 -3.49 -8.04 5.14
CA ASP A 52 -4.38 -8.37 4.01
C ASP A 52 -3.71 -9.36 3.04
N LEU A 53 -2.76 -10.17 3.51
CA LEU A 53 -2.02 -11.09 2.67
C LEU A 53 -2.58 -12.49 2.79
N VAL A 54 -2.73 -13.13 1.65
CA VAL A 54 -2.83 -14.57 1.53
C VAL A 54 -1.66 -15.21 2.29
N VAL A 55 -1.97 -16.10 3.23
CA VAL A 55 -0.98 -16.70 4.13
C VAL A 55 -0.52 -18.05 3.60
N GLU A 56 0.72 -18.45 3.88
CA GLU A 56 1.18 -19.81 3.61
C GLU A 56 0.33 -20.84 4.37
N GLY A 57 -0.01 -21.95 3.71
CA GLY A 57 -0.92 -22.97 4.21
C GLY A 57 -2.41 -22.65 4.02
N GLN A 58 -2.75 -21.46 3.51
CA GLN A 58 -4.13 -21.09 3.25
C GLN A 58 -4.70 -21.86 2.05
N VAL A 59 -5.97 -22.29 2.18
CA VAL A 59 -6.73 -22.90 1.09
C VAL A 59 -7.42 -21.80 0.27
N GLY A 60 -7.34 -21.95 -1.05
CA GLY A 60 -8.03 -21.11 -2.01
C GLY A 60 -8.55 -21.92 -3.20
N TYR A 61 -9.14 -21.22 -4.16
CA TYR A 61 -9.67 -21.82 -5.39
C TYR A 61 -9.09 -21.12 -6.60
N VAL A 62 -8.76 -21.88 -7.65
CA VAL A 62 -8.30 -21.29 -8.92
C VAL A 62 -9.47 -20.57 -9.60
N PHE A 63 -9.36 -19.26 -9.77
CA PHE A 63 -10.31 -18.45 -10.52
C PHE A 63 -10.03 -18.51 -12.02
N LYS A 64 -8.75 -18.45 -12.38
CA LYS A 64 -8.28 -18.45 -13.75
C LYS A 64 -7.19 -19.49 -13.91
N TYR A 65 -7.31 -20.32 -14.95
CA TYR A 65 -6.40 -21.40 -15.27
C TYR A 65 -4.92 -21.02 -15.08
N VAL A 66 -4.18 -21.90 -14.40
CA VAL A 66 -2.75 -21.72 -14.07
C VAL A 66 -1.94 -22.73 -14.87
N HIS A 67 -0.93 -22.25 -15.59
CA HIS A 67 0.02 -23.07 -16.34
C HIS A 67 1.44 -22.80 -15.83
N PRO A 68 2.38 -23.76 -15.88
CA PRO A 68 3.76 -23.55 -15.47
C PRO A 68 4.45 -22.36 -16.15
N GLU A 69 4.10 -22.10 -17.40
CA GLU A 69 4.65 -20.98 -18.20
C GLU A 69 3.82 -19.69 -18.12
N LYS A 70 2.63 -19.74 -17.54
CA LYS A 70 1.71 -18.59 -17.50
C LYS A 70 0.98 -18.50 -16.16
N PRO A 71 1.23 -17.42 -15.40
CA PRO A 71 0.55 -17.24 -14.12
C PRO A 71 -0.95 -17.04 -14.33
N GLY A 72 -1.74 -17.73 -13.50
CA GLY A 72 -3.18 -17.58 -13.40
C GLY A 72 -3.57 -16.76 -12.18
N TYR A 73 -4.79 -16.99 -11.67
CA TYR A 73 -5.30 -16.29 -10.49
C TYR A 73 -6.01 -17.26 -9.55
N VAL A 74 -5.82 -17.04 -8.26
CA VAL A 74 -6.53 -17.74 -7.19
C VAL A 74 -7.34 -16.79 -6.35
N VAL A 75 -8.42 -17.32 -5.78
CA VAL A 75 -9.28 -16.68 -4.81
C VAL A 75 -8.94 -17.22 -3.44
N CYS A 76 -8.65 -16.31 -2.50
CA CYS A 76 -8.39 -16.64 -1.10
C CYS A 76 -9.29 -15.78 -0.20
N GLU A 77 -9.80 -16.38 0.88
CA GLU A 77 -10.59 -15.65 1.89
C GLU A 77 -9.68 -14.96 2.90
N THR A 78 -9.72 -13.65 2.96
CA THR A 78 -9.00 -12.84 3.95
C THR A 78 -9.96 -12.30 5.00
N GLN A 79 -9.44 -11.71 6.08
CA GLN A 79 -10.27 -11.09 7.12
C GLN A 79 -11.15 -9.94 6.58
N LYS A 80 -10.81 -9.35 5.42
CA LYS A 80 -11.59 -8.30 4.76
C LYS A 80 -12.50 -8.83 3.65
N GLY A 81 -12.53 -10.13 3.44
CA GLY A 81 -13.32 -10.79 2.40
C GLY A 81 -12.45 -11.43 1.32
N ILE A 82 -12.98 -11.51 0.11
CA ILE A 82 -12.39 -12.28 -0.98
C ILE A 82 -11.26 -11.48 -1.66
N GLN A 83 -10.06 -12.07 -1.77
CA GLN A 83 -8.92 -11.51 -2.47
C GLN A 83 -8.54 -12.37 -3.67
N PHE A 84 -8.29 -11.71 -4.82
CA PHE A 84 -7.76 -12.33 -6.02
C PHE A 84 -6.26 -12.09 -6.09
N THR A 85 -5.47 -13.17 -6.09
CA THR A 85 -4.02 -13.09 -6.10
C THR A 85 -3.47 -13.84 -7.30
N LYS A 86 -2.40 -13.29 -7.90
CA LYS A 86 -1.72 -13.93 -9.02
C LYS A 86 -1.02 -15.20 -8.54
N ALA A 87 -1.12 -16.27 -9.30
CA ALA A 87 -0.63 -17.57 -8.86
C ALA A 87 0.19 -18.30 -9.92
N GLU A 88 1.18 -19.04 -9.45
CA GLU A 88 2.06 -19.90 -10.24
C GLU A 88 2.07 -21.31 -9.64
N ALA A 89 2.19 -22.31 -10.50
CA ALA A 89 2.26 -23.71 -10.11
C ALA A 89 3.19 -24.46 -11.07
N ASP A 90 3.86 -25.50 -10.58
CA ASP A 90 4.75 -26.34 -11.40
C ASP A 90 3.96 -27.29 -12.33
N ILE A 91 2.63 -27.35 -12.18
CA ILE A 91 1.72 -28.17 -12.96
C ILE A 91 0.53 -27.34 -13.45
N GLU A 92 -0.17 -27.86 -14.45
CA GLU A 92 -1.43 -27.27 -14.90
C GLU A 92 -2.53 -27.45 -13.85
N ILE A 93 -3.27 -26.37 -13.58
CA ILE A 93 -4.39 -26.39 -12.64
C ILE A 93 -5.59 -25.69 -13.28
N GLU A 94 -6.69 -26.43 -13.39
CA GLU A 94 -7.95 -25.93 -13.93
C GLU A 94 -8.71 -25.04 -12.95
N GLU A 95 -9.56 -24.19 -13.52
CA GLU A 95 -10.48 -23.32 -12.80
C GLU A 95 -11.40 -24.14 -11.88
N GLY A 96 -11.70 -23.59 -10.70
CA GLY A 96 -12.48 -24.25 -9.66
C GLY A 96 -11.70 -25.26 -8.81
N THR A 97 -10.45 -25.58 -9.14
CA THR A 97 -9.65 -26.53 -8.35
C THR A 97 -9.27 -25.92 -6.99
N ALA A 98 -9.46 -26.69 -5.92
CA ALA A 98 -9.02 -26.33 -4.59
C ALA A 98 -7.50 -26.48 -4.45
N VAL A 99 -6.84 -25.42 -3.99
CA VAL A 99 -5.38 -25.32 -3.92
C VAL A 99 -4.95 -24.84 -2.53
N VAL A 100 -3.73 -25.19 -2.15
CA VAL A 100 -3.06 -24.64 -0.97
C VAL A 100 -1.94 -23.70 -1.41
N VAL A 101 -1.82 -22.58 -0.72
CA VAL A 101 -0.76 -21.60 -0.92
C VAL A 101 0.50 -22.09 -0.22
N ILE A 102 1.57 -22.28 -0.96
CA ILE A 102 2.85 -22.76 -0.43
C ILE A 102 3.74 -21.59 0.00
N SER A 103 3.78 -20.54 -0.82
CA SER A 103 4.61 -19.35 -0.54
C SER A 103 4.11 -18.17 -1.35
N CYS A 104 4.17 -16.95 -0.82
CA CYS A 104 3.87 -15.74 -1.59
C CYS A 104 5.09 -14.80 -1.62
N GLN A 105 5.55 -14.45 -2.82
CA GLN A 105 6.66 -13.53 -3.03
C GLN A 105 6.26 -12.47 -4.05
N LYS A 106 6.47 -11.18 -3.72
CA LYS A 106 6.29 -10.05 -4.66
C LYS A 106 4.95 -10.11 -5.42
N ASP A 107 3.85 -10.29 -4.69
CA ASP A 107 2.47 -10.36 -5.18
C ASP A 107 2.11 -11.59 -6.05
N ILE A 108 2.99 -12.59 -6.11
CA ILE A 108 2.72 -13.88 -6.76
C ILE A 108 2.80 -15.00 -5.72
N CYS A 109 1.75 -15.82 -5.66
CA CYS A 109 1.70 -16.98 -4.77
C CYS A 109 1.96 -18.26 -5.53
N LYS A 110 2.90 -19.07 -5.03
CA LYS A 110 3.04 -20.47 -5.44
C LYS A 110 1.95 -21.29 -4.79
N ILE A 111 1.27 -22.08 -5.60
CA ILE A 111 0.13 -22.89 -5.18
C ILE A 111 0.33 -24.35 -5.57
N LYS A 112 -0.37 -25.25 -4.88
CA LYS A 112 -0.43 -26.67 -5.23
C LYS A 112 -1.83 -27.21 -5.04
N PRO A 113 -2.34 -28.08 -5.90
CA PRO A 113 -3.68 -28.65 -5.74
C PRO A 113 -3.74 -29.53 -4.49
N LEU A 114 -4.84 -29.41 -3.75
CA LEU A 114 -5.12 -30.23 -2.57
C LEU A 114 -5.51 -31.68 -2.94
N VAL A 115 -6.10 -31.84 -4.11
CA VAL A 115 -6.43 -33.14 -4.68
C VAL A 115 -5.65 -33.32 -5.97
N SER A 116 -4.75 -34.30 -5.98
CA SER A 116 -4.29 -34.90 -7.24
C SER A 116 -5.54 -35.45 -7.92
N ARG A 117 -5.78 -35.08 -9.18
CA ARG A 117 -6.76 -35.80 -10.00
C ARG A 117 -6.30 -37.26 -10.10
N VAL A 118 -6.77 -38.09 -9.18
CA VAL A 118 -6.90 -39.52 -9.45
C VAL A 118 -8.06 -39.58 -10.44
N ASN A 119 -7.75 -39.60 -11.73
CA ASN A 119 -8.70 -40.09 -12.71
C ASN A 119 -9.02 -41.53 -12.28
N PRO A 120 -10.27 -41.87 -11.92
CA PRO A 120 -10.64 -43.27 -11.89
C PRO A 120 -10.56 -43.74 -13.34
N SER A 121 -9.58 -44.60 -13.58
CA SER A 121 -9.40 -45.40 -14.79
C SER A 121 -10.69 -46.11 -15.21
#